data_AF-A0A9E5T5R0-F1
#
_entry.id   AF-A0A9E5T5R0-F1
#
_cell.length_a   1.000
_cell.length_b   1.000
_cell.length_c   1.000
_cell.angle_alpha   90.00
_cell.angle_beta   90.00
_cell.angle_gamma   90.00
#
_symmetry.space_group_name_H-M   'P 1'
#
loop_
_entity.id
_entity.type
_entity.pdbx_description
1 polymer ?
#
loop_
_entity_poly.entity_id
_entity_poly.type
_entity_poly.pdbx_seq_one_letter_code
_entity_poly.pdbx_strand_id
1 'polypeptide(L)'
;MLRQITNLVVIAAIGFAAYSLWNWQSESTGDDEAMRYAEVSCIDAIRSRFDVENVRSNSVRPNEKGYVVRASMTLRRGDIAKATCLTNPNGTVEDVFVEER
;
A
#
# COMPACT_ATOMS: atom_id res chain seq x y z
N MET A 1 52.62 -8.11 9.94
CA MET A 1 51.72 -6.99 10.29
C MET A 1 50.83 -6.49 9.15
N LEU A 2 51.14 -6.75 7.85
CA LEU A 2 50.27 -6.31 6.74
C LEU A 2 48.91 -7.03 6.63
N ARG A 3 48.82 -8.32 7.04
CA ARG A 3 47.60 -9.15 6.94
C ARG A 3 46.46 -8.76 7.89
N GLN A 4 46.76 -8.10 9.00
CA GLN A 4 45.73 -7.71 9.99
C GLN A 4 44.93 -6.48 9.56
N ILE A 5 45.56 -5.58 8.80
CA ILE A 5 44.91 -4.34 8.32
C ILE A 5 43.89 -4.67 7.23
N THR A 6 44.19 -5.64 6.36
CA THR A 6 43.28 -6.05 5.28
C THR A 6 41.99 -6.69 5.80
N ASN A 7 42.07 -7.49 6.86
CA ASN A 7 40.90 -8.13 7.47
C ASN A 7 39.95 -7.12 8.12
N LEU A 8 40.46 -6.04 8.71
CA LEU A 8 39.63 -5.02 9.34
C LEU A 8 38.79 -4.24 8.32
N VAL A 9 39.35 -3.94 7.14
CA VAL A 9 38.63 -3.25 6.06
C VAL A 9 37.50 -4.12 5.50
N VAL A 10 37.74 -5.43 5.36
CA VAL A 10 36.71 -6.37 4.87
C VAL A 10 35.54 -6.47 5.85
N ILE A 11 35.80 -6.54 7.15
CA ILE A 11 34.75 -6.60 8.18
C ILE A 11 33.92 -5.30 8.19
N ALA A 12 34.56 -4.14 8.06
CA ALA A 12 33.86 -2.86 7.99
C ALA A 12 32.96 -2.74 6.73
N ALA A 13 33.43 -3.24 5.59
CA ALA A 13 32.66 -3.23 4.34
C ALA A 13 31.42 -4.14 4.40
N ILE A 14 31.55 -5.33 5.02
CA ILE A 14 30.43 -6.25 5.21
C ILE A 14 29.38 -5.66 6.17
N GLY A 15 29.82 -5.00 7.25
CA GLY A 15 28.92 -4.34 8.19
C GLY A 15 28.11 -3.21 7.55
N PHE A 16 28.75 -2.38 6.70
CA PHE A 16 28.05 -1.30 6.00
C PHE A 16 27.05 -1.83 4.97
N ALA A 17 27.42 -2.87 4.21
CA ALA A 17 26.53 -3.51 3.25
C ALA A 17 25.29 -4.13 3.93
N ALA A 18 25.49 -4.83 5.05
CA ALA A 18 24.40 -5.41 5.84
C ALA A 18 23.45 -4.34 6.40
N TYR A 19 23.99 -3.22 6.88
CA TYR A 19 23.17 -2.10 7.36
C TYR A 19 22.36 -1.45 6.23
N SER A 20 22.97 -1.24 5.06
CA SER A 20 22.27 -0.67 3.90
C SER A 20 21.16 -1.58 3.34
N LEU A 21 21.38 -2.90 3.34
CA LEU A 21 20.37 -3.89 2.91
C LEU A 21 19.20 -3.97 3.88
N TRP A 22 19.46 -3.87 5.19
CA TRP A 22 18.39 -3.92 6.19
C TRP A 22 17.50 -2.68 6.14
N ASN A 23 18.09 -1.48 5.96
CA ASN A 23 17.32 -0.24 5.82
C ASN A 23 16.45 -0.23 4.56
N TRP A 24 16.97 -0.74 3.43
CA TRP A 24 16.20 -0.78 2.19
C TRP A 24 15.00 -1.73 2.27
N GLN A 25 15.15 -2.88 2.96
CA GLN A 25 14.07 -3.83 3.17
C GLN A 25 13.00 -3.32 4.16
N SER A 26 13.38 -2.56 5.19
CA SER A 26 12.39 -1.97 6.11
C SER A 26 11.56 -0.86 5.46
N GLU A 27 12.15 -0.08 4.55
CA GLU A 27 11.47 1.03 3.89
C GLU A 27 10.49 0.55 2.81
N SER A 28 10.84 -0.51 2.06
CA SER A 28 9.95 -1.11 1.06
C SER A 28 8.74 -1.81 1.68
N THR A 29 8.88 -2.37 2.89
CA THR A 29 7.79 -3.12 3.54
C THR A 29 6.69 -2.19 4.06
N GLY A 30 7.06 -0.97 4.50
CA GLY A 30 6.10 0.01 5.04
C GLY A 30 5.09 0.50 4.01
N ASP A 31 5.54 0.79 2.79
CA ASP A 31 4.67 1.26 1.72
C ASP A 31 3.72 0.16 1.22
N ASP A 32 4.22 -1.07 1.06
CA ASP A 32 3.40 -2.21 0.65
C ASP A 32 2.30 -2.54 1.69
N GLU A 33 2.63 -2.46 2.97
CA GLU A 33 1.67 -2.69 4.05
C GLU A 33 0.62 -1.58 4.11
N ALA A 34 1.03 -0.31 4.00
CA ALA A 34 0.12 0.83 3.97
C ALA A 34 -0.82 0.82 2.74
N MET A 35 -0.31 0.44 1.56
CA MET A 35 -1.13 0.23 0.36
C MET A 35 -2.16 -0.87 0.55
N ARG A 36 -1.78 -1.97 1.20
CA ARG A 36 -2.70 -3.07 1.52
C ARG A 36 -3.76 -2.65 2.55
N TYR A 37 -3.39 -1.88 3.57
CA TYR A 37 -4.38 -1.32 4.51
C TYR A 37 -5.36 -0.40 3.80
N ALA A 38 -4.88 0.52 2.95
CA ALA A 38 -5.72 1.40 2.16
C ALA A 38 -6.71 0.62 1.29
N GLU A 39 -6.27 -0.48 0.65
CA GLU A 39 -7.13 -1.36 -0.13
C GLU A 39 -8.27 -1.95 0.70
N VAL A 40 -7.93 -2.59 1.82
CA VAL A 40 -8.92 -3.24 2.70
C VAL A 40 -9.90 -2.22 3.25
N SER A 41 -9.41 -1.08 3.75
CA SER A 41 -10.26 -0.03 4.30
C SER A 41 -11.21 0.56 3.26
N CYS A 42 -10.76 0.73 2.00
CA CYS A 42 -11.64 1.14 0.91
C CYS A 42 -12.75 0.11 0.63
N ILE A 43 -12.41 -1.18 0.57
CA ILE A 43 -13.38 -2.26 0.34
C ILE A 43 -14.43 -2.29 1.46
N ASP A 44 -14.00 -2.19 2.72
CA ASP A 44 -14.90 -2.17 3.87
C ASP A 44 -15.79 -0.92 3.88
N ALA A 45 -15.24 0.25 3.55
CA ALA A 45 -16.01 1.48 3.41
C ALA A 45 -17.10 1.35 2.32
N ILE A 46 -16.76 0.79 1.15
CA ILE A 46 -17.73 0.55 0.07
C ILE A 46 -18.83 -0.40 0.55
N ARG A 47 -18.48 -1.54 1.16
CA ARG A 47 -19.45 -2.52 1.68
C ARG A 47 -20.34 -1.97 2.79
N SER A 48 -19.82 -1.03 3.59
CA SER A 48 -20.59 -0.39 4.66
C SER A 48 -21.57 0.66 4.14
N ARG A 49 -21.26 1.31 3.01
CA ARG A 49 -22.05 2.43 2.45
C ARG A 49 -23.01 2.00 1.34
N PHE A 50 -22.69 0.94 0.60
CA PHE A 50 -23.44 0.50 -0.58
C PHE A 50 -23.87 -0.96 -0.47
N ASP A 51 -25.05 -1.30 -0.99
CA ASP A 51 -25.54 -2.69 -1.07
C ASP A 51 -24.92 -3.43 -2.26
N VAL A 52 -23.70 -3.90 -2.02
CA VAL A 52 -22.84 -4.57 -3.00
C VAL A 52 -22.76 -6.07 -2.72
N GLU A 53 -22.79 -6.87 -3.78
CA GLU A 53 -22.52 -8.31 -3.70
C GLU A 53 -21.02 -8.58 -3.71
N ASN A 54 -20.29 -7.86 -4.56
CA ASN A 54 -18.85 -8.03 -4.71
C ASN A 54 -18.16 -6.67 -4.87
N VAL A 55 -16.94 -6.57 -4.35
CA VAL A 55 -16.07 -5.40 -4.47
C VAL A 55 -14.67 -5.90 -4.75
N ARG A 56 -14.04 -5.35 -5.78
CA ARG A 56 -12.68 -5.70 -6.18
C ARG A 56 -11.86 -4.44 -6.41
N SER A 57 -10.68 -4.37 -5.79
CA SER A 57 -9.70 -3.34 -6.10
C SER A 57 -9.11 -3.57 -7.50
N ASN A 58 -8.96 -2.49 -8.25
CA ASN A 58 -8.32 -2.48 -9.56
C ASN A 58 -6.93 -1.86 -9.50
N SER A 59 -6.74 -0.86 -8.64
CA SER A 59 -5.44 -0.24 -8.43
C SER A 59 -5.39 0.52 -7.11
N VAL A 60 -4.23 0.50 -6.46
CA VAL A 60 -3.89 1.38 -5.34
C VAL A 60 -2.72 2.24 -5.81
N ARG A 61 -2.82 3.56 -5.66
CA ARG A 61 -1.73 4.48 -6.00
C ARG A 61 -1.48 5.47 -4.87
N PRO A 62 -0.22 5.77 -4.54
CA PRO A 62 0.07 6.86 -3.62
C PRO A 62 -0.36 8.20 -4.23
N ASN A 63 -0.76 9.12 -3.36
CA ASN A 63 -1.14 10.49 -3.67
C ASN A 63 -0.55 11.41 -2.59
N GLU A 64 -0.49 12.72 -2.82
CA GLU A 64 0.09 13.70 -1.88
C GLU A 64 -0.56 13.67 -0.48
N LYS A 65 -1.79 13.16 -0.38
CA LYS A 65 -2.57 13.03 0.86
C LYS A 65 -2.61 11.62 1.44
N GLY A 66 -1.99 10.62 0.82
CA GLY A 66 -2.08 9.22 1.22
C GLY A 66 -2.19 8.29 0.01
N TYR A 67 -3.32 7.63 -0.17
CA TYR A 67 -3.55 6.70 -1.28
C TYR A 67 -4.90 6.91 -1.96
N VAL A 68 -4.93 6.61 -3.26
CA VAL A 68 -6.12 6.57 -4.10
C VAL A 68 -6.35 5.12 -4.48
N VAL A 69 -7.45 4.55 -4.01
CA VAL A 69 -7.86 3.19 -4.34
C VAL A 69 -9.00 3.24 -5.33
N ARG A 70 -8.82 2.63 -6.50
CA ARG A 70 -9.90 2.45 -7.48
C ARG A 70 -10.41 1.03 -7.36
N ALA A 71 -11.70 0.89 -7.12
CA ALA A 71 -12.39 -0.37 -7.04
C ALA A 71 -13.54 -0.43 -8.06
N SER A 72 -13.91 -1.64 -8.43
CA SER A 72 -15.17 -1.94 -9.12
C SER A 72 -16.05 -2.72 -8.15
N MET A 73 -17.32 -2.39 -8.13
CA MET A 73 -18.31 -3.07 -7.30
C MET A 73 -19.47 -3.56 -8.15
N THR A 74 -19.99 -4.73 -7.79
CA THR A 74 -21.23 -5.28 -8.33
C THR A 74 -22.32 -5.03 -7.31
N LEU A 75 -23.32 -4.23 -7.69
CA LEU A 75 -24.51 -3.99 -6.88
C LEU A 75 -25.37 -5.25 -6.87
N ARG A 76 -26.15 -5.48 -5.80
CA ARG A 76 -27.06 -6.65 -5.72
C ARG A 76 -28.10 -6.73 -6.85
N ARG A 77 -28.34 -5.62 -7.54
CA ARG A 77 -29.24 -5.54 -8.71
C ARG A 77 -28.60 -6.02 -10.01
N GLY A 78 -27.30 -6.37 -9.98
CA GLY A 78 -26.53 -6.85 -11.13
C GLY A 78 -25.71 -5.76 -11.85
N ASP A 79 -25.89 -4.49 -11.47
CA ASP A 79 -25.18 -3.37 -12.07
C ASP A 79 -23.73 -3.28 -11.59
N ILE A 80 -22.82 -2.89 -12.49
CA ILE A 80 -21.41 -2.70 -12.17
C ILE A 80 -21.13 -1.20 -12.07
N ALA A 81 -20.64 -0.77 -10.92
CA ALA A 81 -20.22 0.60 -10.66
C ALA A 81 -18.73 0.66 -10.35
N LYS A 82 -18.13 1.84 -10.58
CA LYS A 82 -16.75 2.11 -10.19
C LYS A 82 -16.74 3.00 -8.97
N ALA A 83 -15.88 2.69 -8.02
CA ALA A 83 -15.67 3.48 -6.83
C ALA A 83 -14.20 3.93 -6.76
N THR A 84 -13.98 5.15 -6.32
CA THR A 84 -12.65 5.68 -5.99
C THR A 84 -12.67 6.09 -4.52
N CYS A 85 -11.82 5.47 -3.71
CA CYS A 85 -11.62 5.86 -2.32
C CYS A 85 -10.36 6.72 -2.20
N LEU A 86 -10.45 7.76 -1.37
CA LEU A 86 -9.30 8.49 -0.86
C LEU A 86 -9.01 8.00 0.55
N THR A 87 -7.79 7.53 0.78
CA THR A 87 -7.33 7.11 2.09
C THR A 87 -6.14 7.95 2.53
N ASN A 88 -6.07 8.23 3.81
CA ASN A 88 -4.92 8.87 4.44
C ASN A 88 -3.74 7.91 4.57
N PRO A 89 -2.51 8.40 4.89
CA PRO A 89 -1.34 7.55 5.08
C PRO A 89 -1.53 6.55 6.22
N ASN A 90 -2.44 6.85 7.15
CA ASN A 90 -2.81 6.00 8.28
C ASN A 90 -3.87 4.93 7.92
N GLY A 91 -4.26 4.80 6.64
CA GLY A 91 -5.24 3.82 6.18
C GLY A 91 -6.72 4.20 6.38
N THR A 92 -7.03 5.36 6.98
CA THR A 92 -8.42 5.81 7.14
C THR A 92 -9.00 6.30 5.81
N VAL A 93 -10.21 5.87 5.46
CA VAL A 93 -10.94 6.36 4.28
C VAL A 93 -11.53 7.73 4.58
N GLU A 94 -11.07 8.75 3.87
CA GLU A 94 -11.62 10.11 3.94
C GLU A 94 -12.91 10.20 3.13
N ASP A 95 -12.87 9.71 1.89
CA ASP A 95 -13.99 9.85 0.96
C ASP A 95 -14.11 8.68 -0.01
N VAL A 96 -15.32 8.46 -0.51
CA VAL A 96 -15.66 7.41 -1.49
C VAL A 96 -16.53 8.02 -2.58
N PHE A 97 -15.96 8.15 -3.77
CA PHE A 97 -16.64 8.61 -4.97
C PHE A 97 -17.15 7.42 -5.77
N VAL A 98 -18.40 7.45 -6.20
CA VAL A 98 -18.96 6.46 -7.12
C VAL A 98 -19.15 7.11 -8.48
N GLU A 99 -18.49 6.55 -9.50
CA GLU A 99 -18.78 6.84 -10.89
C GLU A 99 -19.84 5.84 -11.36
N GLU A 100 -21.11 6.27 -11.37
CA GLU A 100 -22.19 5.57 -12.06
C GLU A 100 -22.03 5.75 -13.57
N ARG A 101 -22.25 4.69 -14.33
CA ARG A 101 -22.21 4.69 -15.80
C ARG A 101 -23.61 4.59 -16.38
#